data_AF-A0A7S3MTB5-F1
#
_entry.id   AF-A0A7S3MTB5-F1
#
_cell.length_a   1.000
_cell.length_b   1.000
_cell.length_c   1.000
_cell.angle_alpha   90.00
_cell.angle_beta   90.00
_cell.angle_gamma   90.00
#
_symmetry.space_group_name_H-M   'P 1'
#
loop_
_entity.id
_entity.type
_entity.pdbx_description
1 polymer ?
#
loop_
_entity_poly.entity_id
_entity_poly.type
_entity_poly.pdbx_seq_one_letter_code
_entity_poly.pdbx_strand_id
1 'polypeptide(L)'
;MKEALSQQCSDHQLEVRILEHKLEKLKLSVEPMDKIKEECKMLGVISARWWVNSFAAIILSQFFFTQYGTYVIYSWDIIEPITCVMSMSDAFIGYFFWLRTGKPWNITGLGEHFEKRKLKKLMKKNKIDMRMYEQ
;
A
#
# COMPACT_ATOMS: atom_id res chain seq x y z
N MET A 1 20.26 -50.69 32.80
CA MET A 1 19.75 -49.34 33.15
C MET A 1 20.56 -48.22 32.51
N LYS A 2 21.91 -48.25 32.52
CA LYS A 2 22.75 -47.24 31.85
C LYS A 2 22.55 -47.18 30.32
N GLU A 3 22.36 -48.32 29.67
CA GLU A 3 22.18 -48.41 28.20
C GLU A 3 20.89 -47.74 27.71
N ALA A 4 19.78 -47.91 28.45
CA ALA A 4 18.51 -47.25 28.12
C ALA A 4 18.61 -45.72 28.24
N LEU A 5 19.39 -45.23 29.20
CA LEU A 5 19.60 -43.79 29.44
C LEU A 5 20.50 -43.16 28.38
N SER A 6 21.52 -43.90 27.89
CA SER A 6 22.31 -43.47 26.74
C SER A 6 21.52 -43.45 25.43
N GLN A 7 20.60 -44.40 25.26
CA GLN A 7 19.77 -44.50 24.06
C GLN A 7 18.77 -43.35 23.98
N GLN A 8 18.09 -43.04 25.10
CA GLN A 8 17.17 -41.91 25.21
C GLN A 8 17.87 -40.54 25.01
N CYS A 9 19.12 -40.41 25.46
CA CYS A 9 19.93 -39.21 25.22
C CYS A 9 20.33 -39.06 23.74
N SER A 10 20.61 -40.18 23.06
CA SER A 10 20.95 -40.19 21.63
C SER A 10 19.73 -39.85 20.75
N ASP A 11 18.56 -40.41 21.07
CA ASP A 11 17.30 -40.13 20.35
C ASP A 11 16.91 -38.65 20.45
N HIS A 12 17.07 -38.05 21.63
CA HIS A 12 16.79 -36.63 21.83
C HIS A 12 17.73 -35.72 21.02
N GLN A 13 19.02 -36.06 20.90
CA GLN A 13 19.96 -35.32 20.04
C GLN A 13 19.65 -35.45 18.55
N LEU A 14 18.99 -36.54 18.16
CA LEU A 14 18.59 -36.81 16.78
C LEU A 14 17.35 -35.98 16.42
N GLU A 15 16.39 -35.87 17.34
CA GLU A 15 15.22 -34.99 17.20
C GLU A 15 15.63 -33.51 17.07
N VAL A 16 16.55 -33.03 17.92
CA VAL A 16 17.06 -31.65 17.86
C VAL A 16 17.66 -31.36 16.48
N ARG A 17 18.48 -32.26 15.94
CA ARG A 17 19.06 -32.10 14.59
C ARG A 17 18.02 -32.10 13.48
N ILE A 18 17.00 -32.95 13.57
CA ILE A 18 15.89 -32.96 12.60
C ILE A 18 15.09 -31.64 12.66
N LEU A 19 14.86 -31.11 13.86
CA LEU A 19 14.17 -29.83 14.05
C LEU A 19 15.01 -28.67 13.49
N GLU A 20 16.30 -28.63 13.78
CA GLU A 20 17.22 -27.62 13.24
C GLU A 20 17.24 -27.63 11.71
N HIS A 21 17.32 -28.82 11.11
CA HIS A 21 17.32 -28.94 9.65
C HIS A 21 15.98 -28.53 9.02
N LYS A 22 14.85 -28.84 9.67
CA LYS A 22 13.53 -28.34 9.26
C LYS A 22 13.45 -26.82 9.35
N LEU A 23 14.03 -26.22 10.40
CA LEU A 23 14.03 -24.78 10.65
C LEU A 23 14.90 -24.05 9.60
N GLU A 24 16.06 -24.61 9.26
CA GLU A 24 16.94 -24.10 8.21
C GLU A 24 16.28 -24.13 6.83
N LYS A 25 15.62 -25.26 6.49
CA LYS A 25 14.89 -25.40 5.23
C LYS A 25 13.71 -24.41 5.15
N LEU A 26 13.06 -24.13 6.28
CA LEU A 26 12.01 -23.11 6.37
C LEU A 26 12.58 -21.72 6.14
N LYS A 27 13.69 -21.35 6.81
CA LYS A 27 14.36 -20.05 6.63
C LYS A 27 14.75 -19.78 5.19
N LEU A 28 15.35 -20.77 4.52
CA LEU A 28 15.71 -20.70 3.10
C LEU A 28 14.51 -20.45 2.18
N SER A 29 13.33 -20.98 2.54
CA SER A 29 12.10 -20.79 1.77
C SER A 29 11.41 -19.45 2.07
N VAL A 30 11.64 -18.87 3.25
CA VAL A 30 11.09 -17.58 3.66
C VAL A 30 11.86 -16.41 3.05
N GLU A 31 13.18 -16.54 2.90
CA GLU A 31 14.06 -15.48 2.38
C GLU A 31 13.64 -14.89 0.99
N PRO A 32 13.31 -15.70 -0.04
CA PRO A 32 12.83 -15.15 -1.32
C PRO A 32 11.44 -14.52 -1.19
N MET A 33 10.63 -15.00 -0.25
CA MET A 33 9.27 -14.52 -0.04
C MET A 33 9.25 -13.15 0.66
N ASP A 34 10.19 -12.91 1.59
CA ASP A 34 10.40 -11.59 2.22
C ASP A 34 10.93 -10.56 1.22
N LYS A 35 11.81 -10.93 0.30
CA LYS A 35 12.28 -10.02 -0.77
C LYS A 35 11.11 -9.54 -1.65
N ILE A 36 10.24 -10.45 -2.07
CA ILE A 36 9.04 -10.12 -2.87
C ILE A 36 8.07 -9.24 -2.07
N LYS A 37 7.96 -9.47 -0.75
CA LYS A 37 7.11 -8.68 0.14
C LYS A 37 7.60 -7.24 0.28
N GLU A 38 8.90 -7.05 0.50
CA GLU A 38 9.51 -5.72 0.56
C GLU A 38 9.38 -4.97 -0.77
N GLU A 39 9.61 -5.63 -1.90
CA GLU A 39 9.39 -5.03 -3.22
C GLU A 39 7.92 -4.60 -3.41
N CYS A 40 6.96 -5.44 -3.02
CA CYS A 40 5.54 -5.11 -3.12
C CYS A 40 5.16 -3.90 -2.26
N LYS A 41 5.74 -3.78 -1.06
CA LYS A 41 5.54 -2.64 -0.17
C LYS A 41 6.13 -1.37 -0.76
N MET A 42 7.37 -1.43 -1.24
CA MET A 42 8.04 -0.31 -1.90
C MET A 42 7.25 0.20 -3.12
N LEU A 43 6.76 -0.72 -3.97
CA LEU A 43 5.91 -0.39 -5.11
C LEU A 43 4.56 0.22 -4.68
N GLY A 44 4.00 -0.23 -3.56
CA GLY A 44 2.80 0.35 -2.95
C GLY A 44 3.00 1.80 -2.53
N VAL A 45 4.09 2.09 -1.83
CA VAL A 45 4.45 3.45 -1.38
C VAL A 45 4.74 4.38 -2.56
N ILE A 46 5.48 3.92 -3.58
CA ILE A 46 5.77 4.72 -4.77
C ILE A 46 4.47 5.05 -5.52
N SER A 47 3.58 4.05 -5.69
CA SER A 47 2.30 4.27 -6.35
C SER A 47 1.40 5.23 -5.57
N ALA A 48 1.40 5.15 -4.24
CA ALA A 48 0.67 6.06 -3.38
C ALA A 48 1.18 7.50 -3.50
N ARG A 49 2.50 7.69 -3.46
CA ARG A 49 3.15 9.00 -3.65
C ARG A 49 2.84 9.59 -5.02
N TRP A 50 2.85 8.79 -6.08
CA TRP A 50 2.51 9.26 -7.42
C TRP A 50 1.07 9.78 -7.47
N TRP A 51 0.11 9.05 -6.90
CA TRP A 51 -1.28 9.51 -6.81
C TRP A 51 -1.41 10.82 -6.03
N VAL A 52 -0.79 10.93 -4.86
CA VAL A 52 -0.79 12.18 -4.07
C VAL A 52 -0.21 13.33 -4.87
N ASN A 53 0.90 13.11 -5.57
CA ASN A 53 1.52 14.13 -6.41
C ASN A 53 0.64 14.52 -7.62
N SER A 54 -0.06 13.56 -8.22
CA SER A 54 -1.04 13.83 -9.28
C SER A 54 -2.19 14.69 -8.78
N PHE A 55 -2.73 14.43 -7.59
CA PHE A 55 -3.76 15.29 -6.99
C PHE A 55 -3.25 16.71 -6.73
N ALA A 56 -2.04 16.85 -6.19
CA ALA A 56 -1.41 18.16 -6.00
C ALA A 56 -1.21 18.91 -7.33
N ALA A 57 -0.77 18.21 -8.37
CA ALA A 57 -0.60 18.77 -9.71
C ALA A 57 -1.93 19.23 -10.34
N ILE A 58 -3.02 18.50 -10.13
CA ILE A 58 -4.36 18.89 -10.59
C ILE A 58 -4.80 20.19 -9.92
N ILE A 59 -4.64 20.32 -8.61
CA ILE A 59 -5.00 21.54 -7.86
C ILE A 59 -4.17 22.73 -8.35
N LEU A 60 -2.87 22.53 -8.57
CA LEU A 60 -2.01 23.56 -9.14
C LEU A 60 -2.46 23.95 -10.55
N SER A 61 -2.81 22.98 -11.39
CA SER A 61 -3.33 23.24 -12.74
C SER A 61 -4.65 24.02 -12.72
N GLN A 62 -5.59 23.67 -11.83
CA GLN A 62 -6.84 24.41 -11.62
C GLN A 62 -6.57 25.86 -11.21
N PHE A 63 -5.58 26.08 -10.32
CA PHE A 63 -5.16 27.40 -9.91
C PHE A 63 -4.60 28.20 -11.10
N PHE A 64 -3.64 27.64 -11.84
CA PHE A 64 -3.07 28.29 -13.03
C PHE A 64 -4.13 28.58 -14.10
N PHE A 65 -5.06 27.65 -14.32
CA PHE A 65 -6.16 27.84 -15.26
C PHE A 65 -7.06 29.01 -14.85
N THR A 66 -7.39 29.11 -13.57
CA THR A 66 -8.21 30.22 -13.05
C THR A 66 -7.48 31.55 -13.17
N GLN A 67 -6.18 31.59 -12.84
CA GLN A 67 -5.35 32.80 -12.96
C GLN A 67 -5.21 33.24 -14.42
N TYR A 68 -4.85 32.32 -15.31
CA TYR A 68 -4.71 32.59 -16.74
C TYR A 68 -6.03 33.01 -17.37
N GLY A 69 -7.13 32.33 -17.01
CA GLY A 69 -8.48 32.65 -17.47
C GLY A 69 -8.90 34.06 -17.10
N THR A 70 -8.60 34.49 -15.87
CA THR A 70 -8.98 35.80 -15.32
C THR A 70 -8.20 36.97 -15.93
N TYR A 71 -6.90 36.80 -16.20
CA TYR A 71 -6.04 37.91 -16.62
C TYR A 71 -5.81 38.00 -18.12
N VAL A 72 -6.00 36.91 -18.88
CA VAL A 72 -5.61 36.88 -20.31
C VAL A 72 -6.80 36.72 -21.25
N ILE A 73 -7.76 35.84 -20.94
CA ILE A 73 -8.79 35.44 -21.92
C ILE A 73 -10.17 36.01 -21.60
N TYR A 74 -10.59 35.93 -20.34
CA TYR A 74 -11.94 36.25 -19.92
C TYR A 74 -11.93 37.22 -18.74
N SER A 75 -12.94 38.09 -18.67
CA SER A 75 -13.16 38.88 -17.46
C SER A 75 -13.62 37.99 -16.30
N TRP A 76 -13.38 38.45 -15.08
CA TRP A 76 -13.73 37.76 -13.83
C TRP A 76 -15.17 37.21 -13.80
N ASP A 77 -16.13 37.96 -14.32
CA ASP A 77 -17.56 37.62 -14.35
C ASP A 77 -17.87 36.28 -15.05
N ILE A 78 -17.08 35.89 -16.05
CA ILE A 78 -17.24 34.62 -16.78
C ILE A 78 -16.56 33.46 -16.04
N ILE A 79 -15.46 33.72 -15.34
CA ILE A 79 -14.66 32.70 -14.65
C ILE A 79 -15.25 32.34 -13.29
N GLU A 80 -15.87 33.30 -12.59
CA GLU A 80 -16.49 33.11 -11.27
C GLU A 80 -17.40 31.88 -11.18
N PRO A 81 -18.43 31.69 -12.05
CA PRO A 81 -19.29 30.52 -11.97
C PRO A 81 -18.53 29.21 -12.26
N ILE A 82 -17.51 29.24 -13.10
CA ILE A 82 -16.69 28.07 -13.45
C ILE A 82 -15.85 27.62 -12.24
N THR A 83 -15.19 28.57 -11.56
CA THR A 83 -14.42 28.29 -10.34
C THR A 83 -15.32 27.76 -9.22
N CYS A 84 -16.55 28.27 -9.12
CA CYS A 84 -17.54 27.78 -8.16
C CYS A 84 -17.91 26.32 -8.43
N VAL A 85 -18.21 25.97 -9.69
CA VAL A 85 -18.53 24.58 -10.09
C VAL A 85 -17.34 23.65 -9.90
N MET A 86 -16.12 24.09 -10.23
CA MET A 86 -14.90 23.31 -9.98
C MET A 86 -14.73 23.00 -8.49
N SER A 87 -14.83 24.02 -7.63
CA SER A 87 -14.71 23.86 -6.18
C SER A 87 -15.77 22.90 -5.62
N MET A 88 -17.00 22.99 -6.13
CA MET A 88 -18.08 22.09 -5.76
C MET A 88 -17.78 20.65 -6.20
N SER A 89 -17.26 20.47 -7.42
CA SER A 89 -16.89 19.16 -7.95
C SER A 89 -15.79 18.48 -7.15
N ASP A 90 -14.79 19.23 -6.68
CA ASP A 90 -13.71 18.70 -5.83
C ASP A 90 -14.26 18.23 -4.48
N ALA A 91 -15.19 18.98 -3.88
CA ALA A 91 -15.87 18.57 -2.65
C ALA A 91 -16.72 17.30 -2.86
N PHE A 92 -17.45 17.21 -3.98
CA PHE A 92 -18.21 16.01 -4.34
C PHE A 92 -17.32 14.78 -4.49
N ILE A 93 -16.16 14.90 -5.16
CA ILE A 93 -15.22 13.79 -5.33
C ILE A 93 -14.64 13.34 -3.99
N GLY A 94 -14.26 14.30 -3.13
CA GLY A 94 -13.77 14.01 -1.78
C GLY A 94 -14.80 13.26 -0.94
N TYR A 95 -16.06 13.70 -0.97
CA TYR A 95 -17.16 13.04 -0.26
C TYR A 95 -17.47 11.65 -0.83
N PHE A 96 -17.50 11.50 -2.15
CA PHE A 96 -17.73 10.21 -2.81
C PHE A 96 -16.63 9.20 -2.46
N PHE A 97 -15.38 9.64 -2.39
CA PHE A 97 -14.28 8.80 -1.94
C PHE A 97 -14.43 8.36 -0.49
N TRP A 98 -14.82 9.27 0.40
CA TRP A 98 -15.07 8.96 1.80
C TRP A 98 -16.18 7.90 1.93
N LEU A 99 -17.29 8.04 1.21
CA LEU A 99 -18.39 7.07 1.19
C LEU A 99 -17.93 5.68 0.73
N ARG A 100 -17.07 5.62 -0.29
CA ARG A 100 -16.59 4.34 -0.87
C ARG A 100 -15.54 3.66 0.00
N THR A 101 -14.67 4.44 0.63
CA THR A 101 -13.46 3.93 1.28
C THR A 101 -13.59 3.85 2.80
N GLY A 102 -14.51 4.62 3.40
CA GLY A 102 -14.67 4.75 4.85
C GLY A 102 -13.48 5.40 5.55
N LYS A 103 -12.46 5.85 4.81
CA LYS A 103 -11.28 6.54 5.35
C LYS A 103 -11.39 8.04 5.12
N PRO A 104 -10.85 8.87 6.03
CA PRO A 104 -10.80 10.31 5.84
C PRO A 104 -10.00 10.68 4.59
N TRP A 105 -10.41 11.76 3.91
CA TRP A 105 -9.69 12.39 2.79
C TRP A 105 -8.44 13.12 3.31
N ASN A 106 -7.53 12.38 3.94
CA ASN A 106 -6.22 12.86 4.38
C ASN A 106 -5.15 12.23 3.47
N ILE A 107 -4.04 12.95 3.27
CA ILE A 107 -2.91 12.48 2.45
C ILE A 107 -2.44 11.09 2.91
N THR A 108 -2.37 10.87 4.23
CA THR A 108 -2.00 9.59 4.84
C THR A 108 -3.06 8.51 4.58
N GLY A 109 -4.35 8.84 4.68
CA GLY A 109 -5.45 7.91 4.46
C GLY A 109 -5.60 7.48 3.00
N LEU A 110 -5.37 8.41 2.08
CA LEU A 110 -5.35 8.16 0.63
C LEU A 110 -4.19 7.23 0.28
N GLY A 111 -2.99 7.54 0.76
CA GLY A 111 -1.79 6.76 0.53
C GLY A 111 -1.95 5.31 0.98
N GLU A 112 -2.41 5.10 2.22
CA GLU A 112 -2.66 3.75 2.75
C GLU A 112 -3.72 2.99 1.96
N HIS A 113 -4.77 3.65 1.46
CA HIS A 113 -5.80 2.98 0.67
C HIS A 113 -5.25 2.49 -0.66
N PHE A 114 -4.50 3.35 -1.38
CA PHE A 114 -3.88 2.99 -2.65
C PHE A 114 -2.77 1.94 -2.46
N GLU A 115 -1.99 2.04 -1.39
CA GLU A 115 -0.98 1.05 -1.00
C GLU A 115 -1.64 -0.31 -0.75
N LYS A 116 -2.63 -0.39 0.15
CA LYS A 116 -3.34 -1.65 0.45
C LYS A 116 -4.00 -2.25 -0.79
N ARG A 117 -4.56 -1.43 -1.67
CA ARG A 117 -5.19 -1.88 -2.92
C ARG A 117 -4.16 -2.45 -3.91
N LYS A 118 -3.00 -1.81 -4.04
CA LYS A 118 -1.91 -2.27 -4.90
C LYS A 118 -1.25 -3.52 -4.34
N LEU A 119 -0.99 -3.55 -3.04
CA LEU A 119 -0.44 -4.67 -2.30
C LEU A 119 -1.35 -5.90 -2.39
N LYS A 120 -2.67 -5.75 -2.21
CA LYS A 120 -3.65 -6.83 -2.42
C LYS A 120 -3.63 -7.38 -3.86
N LYS A 121 -3.48 -6.51 -4.87
CA LYS A 121 -3.35 -6.94 -6.28
C LYS A 121 -2.05 -7.68 -6.55
N LEU A 122 -0.92 -7.20 -6.01
CA LEU A 122 0.39 -7.81 -6.19
C LEU A 122 0.49 -9.15 -5.47
N MET A 123 -0.02 -9.26 -4.25
CA MET A 123 -0.09 -10.52 -3.50
C MET A 123 -0.95 -11.57 -4.20
N LYS A 124 -2.12 -11.16 -4.75
CA LYS A 124 -2.96 -12.06 -5.57
C LYS A 124 -2.23 -12.55 -6.82
N LYS A 125 -1.41 -11.69 -7.45
CA LYS A 125 -0.63 -12.04 -8.65
C LYS A 125 0.51 -13.02 -8.31
N ASN A 126 1.13 -12.88 -7.15
CA ASN A 126 2.25 -13.72 -6.71
C ASN A 126 1.80 -14.99 -5.93
N LYS A 127 0.49 -15.25 -5.79
CA LYS A 127 -0.08 -16.39 -5.04
C LYS A 127 0.44 -16.51 -3.60
N ILE A 128 0.83 -15.39 -2.99
CA ILE A 128 1.24 -15.35 -1.58
C ILE A 128 -0.04 -15.30 -0.75
N ASP A 129 -0.19 -16.25 0.18
CA ASP A 129 -1.40 -16.39 0.99
C ASP A 129 -1.57 -15.18 1.91
N MET A 130 -2.72 -14.50 1.78
CA MET A 130 -3.02 -13.23 2.45
C MET A 130 -3.13 -13.40 3.98
N ARG A 131 -3.35 -14.64 4.44
CA ARG A 131 -3.46 -15.01 5.86
C ARG A 131 -2.17 -14.86 6.65
N MET A 132 -1.00 -14.96 6.01
CA MET A 132 0.31 -14.82 6.66
C MET A 132 0.70 -13.34 6.90
N TYR A 133 -0.11 -12.38 6.43
CA TYR A 133 0.18 -10.95 6.53
C TYR A 133 -0.62 -10.23 7.63
N GLU A 134 -1.69 -10.86 8.13
CA GLU A 134 -2.58 -10.29 9.15
C GLU A 134 -2.29 -10.82 10.58
N GLN A 135 -1.37 -11.78 10.72
CA GLN A 135 -0.78 -12.21 12.00
C GLN A 135 0.54 -11.48 12.24
#